data_AF-A0A351MUD0-F1
#
_entry.id   AF-A0A351MUD0-F1
#
_cell.length_a   1.000
_cell.length_b   1.000
_cell.length_c   1.000
_cell.angle_alpha   90.00
_cell.angle_beta   90.00
_cell.angle_gamma   90.00
#
_symmetry.space_group_name_H-M   'P 1'
#
loop_
_entity.id
_entity.type
_entity.pdbx_description
1 polymer ?
#
loop_
_entity_poly.entity_id
_entity_poly.type
_entity_poly.pdbx_seq_one_letter_code
_entity_poly.pdbx_strand_id
1 'polypeptide(L)' 'MTQHNSFKSSASSSGAKRNVLKRFERVELLKKRNDFKGGRVTGLRKTKPDA' A
#
# COMPACT_ATOMS: atom_id res chain seq x y z
N MET A 1 24.06 10.06 -1.82
CA MET A 1 22.91 9.45 -2.54
C MET A 1 21.62 10.03 -1.96
N THR A 2 20.74 10.60 -2.78
CA THR A 2 19.46 11.16 -2.32
C THR A 2 18.34 10.16 -2.57
N GLN A 3 17.55 9.85 -1.54
CA GLN A 3 16.40 8.95 -1.68
C GLN A 3 15.35 9.62 -2.57
N HIS A 4 14.82 8.89 -3.56
CA HIS A 4 13.79 9.41 -4.45
C HIS A 4 12.50 9.76 -3.66
N ASN A 5 11.85 10.87 -4.00
CA ASN A 5 10.76 11.46 -3.20
C ASN A 5 9.57 10.52 -2.96
N SER A 6 9.33 9.53 -3.84
CA SER A 6 8.30 8.50 -3.65
C SER A 6 8.53 7.59 -2.44
N PHE A 7 9.79 7.46 -2.00
CA PHE A 7 10.17 6.66 -0.85
C PHE A 7 10.24 7.50 0.44
N LYS A 8 10.17 8.82 0.36
CA LYS A 8 10.19 9.69 1.54
C LYS A 8 8.82 9.67 2.19
N SER A 9 8.72 9.03 3.36
CA SER A 9 7.47 8.94 4.14
C SER A 9 6.91 10.31 4.57
N SER A 10 7.75 11.35 4.60
CA SER A 10 7.40 12.67 5.14
C SER A 10 7.07 13.76 4.09
N ALA A 11 7.50 13.61 2.82
CA ALA A 11 7.25 14.62 1.78
C ALA A 11 5.88 14.50 1.08
N SER A 12 5.11 13.46 1.41
CA SER A 12 3.75 13.22 0.90
C SER A 12 2.80 13.01 2.07
N SER A 13 2.83 13.97 3.01
CA SER A 13 1.89 14.09 4.12
C SER A 13 0.45 14.03 3.59
N SER A 14 -0.15 12.86 3.69
CA SER A 14 -1.57 12.61 3.45
C SER A 14 -1.94 11.35 4.21
N GLY A 15 -1.71 11.39 5.53
CA GLY A 15 -2.04 10.33 6.47
C GLY A 15 -3.54 10.13 6.71
N ALA A 16 -4.45 10.72 5.92
CA ALA A 16 -5.88 10.67 6.24
C ALA A 16 -6.81 10.12 5.14
N LYS A 17 -6.60 10.36 3.83
CA LYS A 17 -7.61 10.01 2.81
C LYS A 17 -7.04 9.75 1.41
N ARG A 18 -6.13 8.77 1.25
CA ARG A 18 -5.71 8.36 -0.11
C ARG A 18 -6.66 7.29 -0.66
N ASN A 19 -7.26 7.57 -1.82
CA ASN A 19 -8.09 6.59 -2.56
C ASN A 19 -7.28 5.37 -3.04
N VAL A 20 -5.96 5.54 -3.21
CA VAL A 20 -5.05 4.50 -3.72
C VAL A 20 -3.96 4.22 -2.69
N LEU A 21 -4.05 3.05 -2.09
CA LEU A 21 -3.04 2.52 -1.17
C LEU A 21 -1.76 2.12 -1.91
N LYS A 22 -0.63 2.27 -1.23
CA LYS A 22 0.66 1.74 -1.69
C LYS A 22 0.58 0.22 -1.75
N ARG A 23 1.39 -0.37 -2.62
CA ARG A 23 1.38 -1.82 -2.88
C ARG A 23 1.59 -2.65 -1.60
N PHE A 24 2.52 -2.26 -0.74
CA PHE A 24 2.81 -2.97 0.51
C PHE A 24 1.66 -2.89 1.51
N GLU A 25 1.02 -1.71 1.62
CA GLU A 25 -0.20 -1.51 2.43
C GLU A 25 -1.34 -2.42 1.94
N ARG A 26 -1.45 -2.63 0.62
CA ARG A 26 -2.45 -3.54 0.04
C ARG A 26 -2.14 -5.01 0.34
N VAL A 27 -0.87 -5.40 0.34
CA VAL A 27 -0.47 -6.77 0.73
C VAL A 27 -0.82 -7.02 2.20
N GLU A 28 -0.54 -6.08 3.09
CA GLU A 28 -0.89 -6.18 4.51
C GLU A 28 -2.41 -6.29 4.72
N LEU A 29 -3.21 -5.49 4.02
CA LEU A 29 -4.66 -5.61 4.06
C LEU A 29 -5.17 -6.95 3.53
N LEU A 30 -4.65 -7.43 2.40
CA LEU A 30 -5.05 -8.72 1.85
C LEU A 30 -4.62 -9.88 2.75
N LYS A 31 -3.49 -9.77 3.45
CA LYS A 31 -3.07 -10.73 4.47
C LYS A 31 -4.03 -10.71 5.67
N LYS A 32 -4.39 -9.54 6.19
CA LYS A 32 -5.39 -9.40 7.25
C LYS A 32 -6.74 -10.01 6.87
N ARG A 33 -7.13 -9.91 5.59
CA ARG A 33 -8.36 -10.48 5.03
C ARG A 33 -8.26 -11.95 4.62
N ASN A 34 -7.12 -12.60 4.81
CA ASN A 34 -6.82 -13.96 4.33
C ASN A 34 -7.00 -14.17 2.81
N ASP A 35 -7.01 -13.08 2.03
CA ASP A 35 -7.14 -13.09 0.56
C ASP A 35 -5.78 -13.18 -0.14
N PHE A 36 -4.69 -12.94 0.58
CA PHE A 36 -3.34 -13.03 0.03
C PHE A 36 -2.81 -14.47 0.10
N LYS A 37 -2.77 -15.15 -1.06
CA LYS A 37 -2.31 -16.55 -1.17
C LYS A 37 -0.79 -16.74 -1.24
N GLY A 38 0.00 -15.68 -0.98
CA GLY A 38 1.45 -15.71 -1.18
C GLY A 38 1.83 -15.66 -2.66
N GLY A 39 2.85 -14.87 -3.01
CA GLY A 39 3.32 -14.75 -4.39
C GLY A 39 3.63 -13.31 -4.81
N ARG A 40 3.41 -13.01 -6.08
CA ARG A 40 3.85 -11.74 -6.68
C ARG A 40 3.07 -10.56 -6.10
N VAL A 41 3.78 -9.53 -5.65
CA VAL A 41 3.19 -8.29 -5.11
C VAL A 41 2.64 -7.35 -6.20
N THR A 42 2.72 -7.74 -7.48
CA THR A 42 2.19 -6.99 -8.63
C THR A 42 0.87 -7.60 -9.12
N GLY A 43 -0.04 -6.78 -9.66
CA GLY A 43 -1.34 -7.25 -10.16
C GLY A 43 -2.39 -7.57 -9.07
N LEU A 44 -2.19 -7.09 -7.84
CA LEU A 44 -3.13 -7.33 -6.73
C LEU A 44 -4.53 -6.73 -7.04
N ARG A 45 -5.59 -7.37 -6.53
CA ARG A 45 -6.99 -6.89 -6.59
C ARG A 45 -7.13 -5.54 -5.91
N LYS A 46 -7.83 -4.57 -6.52
CA LYS A 46 -8.03 -3.24 -5.93
C LYS A 46 -8.65 -3.38 -4.54
N THR A 47 -8.01 -2.77 -3.54
CA THR A 47 -8.47 -2.81 -2.14
C THR A 47 -8.70 -1.39 -1.65
N LYS A 48 -9.84 -1.16 -1.00
CA LYS A 48 -10.09 0.05 -0.22
C LYS A 48 -9.42 -0.06 1.16
N PRO A 49 -8.98 1.07 1.74
CA PRO A 49 -8.58 1.10 3.15
C PRO A 49 -9.71 0.60 4.04
N ASP A 50 -9.33 -0.01 5.15
CA ASP A 50 -10.27 -0.29 6.25
C ASP A 50 -10.70 1.04 6.88
N ALA A 51 -11.95 1.11 7.35
CA ALA A 51 -12.53 2.31 7.96
C ALA A 51 -11.89 2.63 9.32
#